data_AF-A0A8J3RSD5-F1
#
_entry.id   AF-A0A8J3RSD5-F1
#
_cell.length_a   1.000
_cell.length_b   1.000
_cell.length_c   1.000
_cell.angle_alpha   90.00
_cell.angle_beta   90.00
_cell.angle_gamma   90.00
#
_symmetry.space_group_name_H-M   'P 1'
#
loop_
_entity.id
_entity.type
_entity.pdbx_description
1 polymer ?
#
loop_
_entity_poly.entity_id
_entity_poly.type
_entity_poly.pdbx_seq_one_letter_code
_entity_poly.pdbx_strand_id
1 'polypeptide(L)'
;MVGLFMNFARLTDKALREYDAARAELLLFVSPHPGLRTSPYLRAIDHMENCVSATHRAVLNARALRENKVGRGAPTLTQRQEERLKFLRNAIEHSDEKILGKQKYKNSPIFDKADPYSLRLSNTSMVIGSHVLTYKELVSAMTKCCQTIEKIRGIPTGIPGADFPNAKLRTTVDKTNPGLGQFRSSDYLRELARLVVTHS
;
A
#
# COMPACT_ATOMS: atom_id res chain seq x y z
N MET A 1 3.56 14.28 25.49
CA MET A 1 4.51 14.37 24.36
C MET A 1 5.29 13.09 24.10
N VAL A 2 5.97 12.51 25.10
CA VAL A 2 6.72 11.25 24.93
C VAL A 2 5.83 10.10 24.40
N GLY A 3 4.63 9.90 24.97
CA GLY A 3 3.68 8.89 24.49
C GLY A 3 3.25 9.06 23.03
N LEU A 4 3.03 10.30 22.58
CA LEU A 4 2.68 10.61 21.20
C LEU A 4 3.83 10.27 20.24
N PHE A 5 5.06 10.62 20.62
CA PHE A 5 6.25 10.28 19.85
C PHE A 5 6.53 8.77 19.81
N MET A 6 6.38 8.06 20.93
CA MET A 6 6.52 6.60 20.96
C MET A 6 5.50 5.92 20.05
N ASN A 7 4.24 6.37 20.10
CA ASN A 7 3.20 5.82 19.24
C ASN A 7 3.43 6.14 17.75
N PHE A 8 3.91 7.35 17.44
CA PHE A 8 4.35 7.71 16.09
C PHE A 8 5.43 6.76 15.58
N ALA A 9 6.52 6.60 16.34
CA ALA A 9 7.62 5.72 15.95
C ALA A 9 7.18 4.26 15.79
N ARG A 10 6.37 3.74 16.72
CA ARG A 10 5.80 2.38 16.66
C ARG A 10 4.92 2.17 15.42
N LEU A 11 4.12 3.16 15.04
CA LEU A 11 3.26 3.07 13.84
C LEU A 11 4.06 3.13 12.55
N THR A 12 5.12 3.94 12.51
CA THR A 12 6.06 3.97 11.37
C THR A 12 6.79 2.65 11.22
N ASP A 13 7.32 2.08 12.32
CA ASP A 13 7.94 0.76 12.31
C ASP A 13 6.97 -0.34 11.85
N LYS A 14 5.73 -0.33 12.38
CA LYS A 14 4.70 -1.26 11.93
C LYS A 14 4.48 -1.14 10.42
N ALA A 15 4.33 0.08 9.88
CA ALA A 15 4.11 0.27 8.46
C ALA A 15 5.24 -0.35 7.60
N LEU A 16 6.51 -0.16 8.00
CA LEU A 16 7.66 -0.75 7.31
C LEU A 16 7.61 -2.29 7.33
N ARG A 17 7.38 -2.90 8.50
CA ARG A 17 7.31 -4.36 8.63
C ARG A 17 6.18 -4.97 7.83
N GLU A 18 5.01 -4.34 7.81
CA GLU A 18 3.86 -4.79 7.02
C GLU A 18 4.13 -4.65 5.51
N TYR A 19 4.81 -3.57 5.09
CA TYR A 19 5.22 -3.42 3.69
C TYR A 19 6.17 -4.55 3.24
N ASP A 20 7.18 -4.84 4.06
CA ASP A 20 8.16 -5.90 3.77
C ASP A 20 7.51 -7.30 3.78
N ALA A 21 6.60 -7.56 4.72
CA ALA A 21 5.83 -8.80 4.77
C ALA A 21 4.94 -8.96 3.53
N ALA A 22 4.24 -7.91 3.11
CA ALA A 22 3.45 -7.93 1.88
C ALA A 22 4.33 -8.21 0.65
N ARG A 23 5.51 -7.60 0.58
CA ARG A 23 6.47 -7.83 -0.50
C ARG A 23 6.95 -9.28 -0.51
N ALA A 24 7.26 -9.87 0.64
CA ALA A 24 7.69 -11.26 0.74
C ALA A 24 6.59 -12.23 0.26
N GLU A 25 5.34 -12.00 0.67
CA GLU A 25 4.20 -12.79 0.24
C GLU A 25 3.89 -12.64 -1.26
N LEU A 26 4.07 -11.44 -1.84
CA LEU A 26 3.97 -11.24 -3.28
C LEU A 26 5.07 -11.99 -4.07
N LEU A 27 6.30 -11.99 -3.57
CA LEU A 27 7.39 -12.77 -4.18
C LEU A 27 7.09 -14.27 -4.15
N LEU A 28 6.51 -14.77 -3.06
CA LEU A 28 6.05 -16.16 -2.98
C LEU A 28 4.89 -16.44 -3.94
N PHE A 29 3.98 -15.49 -4.12
CA PHE A 29 2.86 -15.64 -5.05
C PHE A 29 3.31 -15.77 -6.51
N VAL A 30 4.28 -14.96 -6.93
CA VAL A 30 4.78 -14.97 -8.32
C VAL A 30 5.83 -16.06 -8.57
N SER A 31 6.34 -16.70 -7.52
CA SER A 31 7.34 -17.76 -7.67
C SER A 31 6.76 -18.98 -8.40
N PRO A 32 7.52 -19.63 -9.30
CA PRO A 32 7.05 -20.82 -9.99
C PRO A 32 6.62 -21.92 -9.01
N HIS A 33 5.39 -22.41 -9.15
CA HIS A 33 4.87 -23.47 -8.31
C HIS A 33 3.87 -24.34 -9.09
N PRO A 34 3.83 -25.67 -8.84
CA PRO A 34 2.78 -26.50 -9.41
C PRO A 34 1.43 -26.16 -8.76
N GLY A 35 0.49 -25.66 -9.56
CA GLY A 35 -0.89 -25.39 -9.15
C GLY A 35 -1.19 -23.95 -8.75
N LEU A 36 -2.47 -23.68 -8.45
CA LEU A 36 -2.95 -22.36 -8.08
C LEU A 36 -2.76 -22.12 -6.57
N ARG A 37 -1.85 -21.21 -6.19
CA ARG A 37 -1.59 -20.86 -4.79
C ARG A 37 -2.04 -19.43 -4.49
N THR A 38 -3.29 -19.24 -4.09
CA THR A 38 -3.84 -17.90 -3.79
C THR A 38 -3.48 -17.38 -2.40
N SER A 39 -3.12 -18.25 -1.44
CA SER A 39 -2.88 -17.86 -0.05
C SER A 39 -1.80 -16.79 0.14
N PRO A 40 -0.65 -16.80 -0.59
CA PRO A 40 0.34 -15.73 -0.51
C PRO A 40 -0.22 -14.39 -0.98
N TYR A 41 -1.03 -14.38 -2.05
CA TYR A 41 -1.66 -13.14 -2.52
C TYR A 41 -2.65 -12.57 -1.49
N LEU A 42 -3.47 -13.43 -0.86
CA LEU A 42 -4.40 -13.00 0.19
C LEU A 42 -3.65 -12.42 1.40
N ARG A 43 -2.57 -13.07 1.85
CA ARG A 43 -1.73 -12.55 2.94
C ARG A 43 -1.03 -11.25 2.56
N ALA A 44 -0.62 -11.10 1.30
CA ALA A 44 -0.08 -9.85 0.81
C ALA A 44 -1.09 -8.70 0.86
N ILE A 45 -2.36 -8.98 0.55
CA ILE A 45 -3.45 -8.01 0.71
C ILE A 45 -3.58 -7.60 2.17
N ASP A 46 -3.67 -8.56 3.10
CA ASP A 46 -3.84 -8.29 4.54
C ASP A 46 -2.69 -7.41 5.08
N HIS A 47 -1.45 -7.74 4.72
CA HIS A 47 -0.29 -6.94 5.11
C HIS A 47 -0.33 -5.54 4.49
N MET A 48 -0.76 -5.40 3.23
CA MET A 48 -0.84 -4.09 2.58
C MET A 48 -1.93 -3.20 3.19
N GLU A 49 -3.09 -3.77 3.55
CA GLU A 49 -4.16 -3.05 4.24
C GLU A 49 -3.68 -2.55 5.62
N ASN A 50 -2.99 -3.42 6.36
CA ASN A 50 -2.36 -3.05 7.64
C ASN A 50 -1.29 -1.95 7.47
N CYS A 51 -0.49 -2.04 6.41
CA CYS A 51 0.52 -1.04 6.07
C CYS A 51 -0.09 0.33 5.79
N VAL A 52 -1.16 0.40 4.99
CA VAL A 52 -1.88 1.63 4.67
C VAL A 52 -2.49 2.25 5.94
N SER A 53 -3.16 1.45 6.76
CA SER A 53 -3.76 1.91 8.01
C SER A 53 -2.69 2.43 8.99
N ALA A 54 -1.59 1.70 9.18
CA ALA A 54 -0.48 2.11 10.02
C ALA A 54 0.17 3.42 9.53
N THR A 55 0.41 3.54 8.21
CA THR A 55 0.99 4.75 7.60
C THR A 55 0.07 5.95 7.80
N HIS A 56 -1.23 5.83 7.54
CA HIS A 56 -2.17 6.92 7.74
C HIS A 56 -2.19 7.40 9.21
N ARG A 57 -2.21 6.45 10.16
CA ARG A 57 -2.13 6.79 11.59
C ARG A 57 -0.80 7.45 11.95
N ALA A 58 0.32 7.00 11.39
CA ALA A 58 1.63 7.63 11.62
C ALA A 58 1.63 9.09 11.13
N VAL A 59 1.06 9.37 9.95
CA VAL A 59 0.92 10.72 9.39
C VAL A 59 0.11 11.64 10.33
N LEU A 60 -1.00 11.13 10.90
CA LEU A 60 -1.77 11.89 11.89
C LEU A 60 -0.97 12.20 13.16
N ASN A 61 -0.19 11.25 13.66
CA ASN A 61 0.66 11.48 14.84
C ASN A 61 1.79 12.48 14.52
N ALA A 62 2.39 12.40 13.33
CA ALA A 62 3.37 13.38 12.87
C ALA A 62 2.78 14.80 12.80
N ARG A 63 1.54 14.94 12.32
CA ARG A 63 0.82 16.22 12.32
C ARG A 63 0.63 16.75 13.74
N ALA A 64 0.12 15.94 14.66
CA ALA A 64 -0.07 16.31 16.05
C ALA A 64 1.24 16.71 16.74
N LEU A 65 2.36 16.03 16.44
CA LEU A 65 3.69 16.42 16.94
C LEU A 65 4.10 17.81 16.45
N ARG A 66 3.88 18.10 15.16
CA ARG A 66 4.19 19.43 14.59
C ARG A 66 3.34 20.54 15.20
N GLU A 67 2.05 20.30 15.42
CA GLU A 67 1.14 21.25 16.09
C GLU A 67 1.63 21.59 17.51
N ASN A 68 2.23 20.60 18.20
CA ASN A 68 2.90 20.77 19.48
C ASN A 68 4.35 21.28 19.38
N LYS A 69 4.74 21.85 18.22
CA LYS A 69 6.07 22.42 17.95
C LYS A 69 7.24 21.42 18.04
N VAL A 70 6.96 20.11 17.98
CA VAL A 70 7.98 19.05 17.96
C VAL A 70 8.26 18.62 16.52
N GLY A 71 9.54 18.45 16.18
CA GLY A 71 9.95 18.05 14.82
C GLY A 71 9.79 19.16 13.78
N ARG A 72 9.95 20.43 14.18
CA ARG A 72 9.92 21.57 13.24
C ARG A 72 10.94 21.39 12.12
N GLY A 73 10.53 21.72 10.89
CA GLY A 73 11.36 21.56 9.70
C GLY A 73 11.51 20.12 9.20
N ALA A 74 10.80 19.15 9.81
CA ALA A 74 10.68 17.81 9.24
C ALA A 74 9.86 17.83 7.93
N PRO A 75 10.14 16.91 7.00
CA PRO A 75 9.41 16.84 5.73
C PRO A 75 7.93 16.53 5.96
N THR A 76 7.08 17.15 5.15
CA THR A 76 5.63 16.97 5.20
C THR A 76 5.12 16.25 3.96
N LEU A 77 4.03 15.50 4.10
CA LEU A 77 3.30 15.02 2.95
C LEU A 77 2.61 16.20 2.27
N THR A 78 2.48 16.14 0.95
CA THR A 78 1.63 17.11 0.25
C THR A 78 0.17 16.82 0.57
N GLN A 79 -0.70 17.83 0.48
CA GLN A 79 -2.14 17.66 0.73
C GLN A 79 -2.71 16.49 -0.11
N ARG A 80 -2.33 16.42 -1.39
CA ARG A 80 -2.72 15.32 -2.29
C ARG A 80 -2.29 13.95 -1.79
N GLN A 81 -1.07 13.81 -1.26
CA GLN A 81 -0.58 12.53 -0.71
C GLN A 81 -1.40 12.11 0.51
N GLU A 82 -1.67 13.05 1.42
CA GLU A 82 -2.47 12.78 2.62
C GLU A 82 -3.91 12.41 2.27
N GLU A 83 -4.53 13.12 1.33
CA GLU A 83 -5.89 12.85 0.85
C GLU A 83 -6.00 11.47 0.20
N ARG A 84 -5.09 11.12 -0.72
CA ARG A 84 -5.10 9.80 -1.37
C ARG A 84 -4.92 8.66 -0.37
N LEU A 85 -3.98 8.81 0.56
CA LEU A 85 -3.75 7.82 1.62
C LEU A 85 -4.99 7.68 2.51
N LYS A 86 -5.62 8.79 2.89
CA LYS A 86 -6.86 8.80 3.68
C LYS A 86 -8.01 8.14 2.93
N PHE A 87 -8.20 8.44 1.66
CA PHE A 87 -9.28 7.86 0.86
C PHE A 87 -9.11 6.35 0.70
N LEU A 88 -7.90 5.89 0.39
CA LEU A 88 -7.63 4.46 0.29
C LEU A 88 -7.87 3.75 1.63
N ARG A 89 -7.36 4.30 2.74
CA ARG A 89 -7.59 3.77 4.09
C ARG A 89 -9.07 3.66 4.42
N ASN A 90 -9.84 4.71 4.16
CA ASN A 90 -11.28 4.72 4.39
C ASN A 90 -12.00 3.70 3.51
N ALA A 91 -11.57 3.51 2.26
CA ALA A 91 -12.17 2.53 1.38
C ALA A 91 -11.92 1.08 1.86
N ILE A 92 -10.75 0.81 2.44
CA ILE A 92 -10.43 -0.47 3.10
C ILE A 92 -11.32 -0.67 4.33
N GLU A 93 -11.31 0.28 5.28
CA GLU A 93 -12.00 0.12 6.58
C GLU A 93 -13.53 0.08 6.47
N HIS A 94 -14.10 0.68 5.44
CA HIS A 94 -15.55 0.72 5.22
C HIS A 94 -15.99 -0.16 4.05
N SER A 95 -15.15 -1.07 3.57
CA SER A 95 -15.48 -1.96 2.45
C SER A 95 -16.73 -2.80 2.74
N ASP A 96 -16.85 -3.38 3.93
CA ASP A 96 -18.02 -4.15 4.37
C ASP A 96 -19.31 -3.32 4.38
N GLU A 97 -19.26 -2.08 4.88
CA GLU A 97 -20.41 -1.17 4.88
C GLU A 97 -20.87 -0.85 3.46
N LYS A 98 -19.91 -0.72 2.53
CA LYS A 98 -20.21 -0.48 1.11
C LYS A 98 -20.85 -1.69 0.46
N ILE A 99 -20.35 -2.90 0.73
CA ILE A 99 -20.93 -4.17 0.24
C ILE A 99 -22.37 -4.32 0.70
N LEU A 100 -22.66 -4.00 1.96
CA LEU A 100 -24.00 -4.10 2.54
C LEU A 100 -24.92 -2.92 2.18
N GLY A 101 -24.43 -1.90 1.46
CA GLY A 101 -25.18 -0.67 1.17
C GLY A 101 -25.53 0.14 2.42
N LYS A 102 -24.86 -0.11 3.56
CA LYS A 102 -25.15 0.50 4.87
C LYS A 102 -24.22 1.67 5.19
N GLN A 103 -23.74 2.37 4.15
CA GLN A 103 -22.75 3.42 4.30
C GLN A 103 -23.30 4.56 5.15
N LYS A 104 -22.71 4.78 6.33
CA LYS A 104 -23.11 5.88 7.23
C LYS A 104 -22.64 7.25 6.74
N TYR A 105 -21.60 7.29 5.91
CA TYR A 105 -21.02 8.52 5.36
C TYR A 105 -21.51 8.77 3.93
N LYS A 106 -22.31 9.82 3.72
CA LYS A 106 -22.87 10.23 2.42
C LYS A 106 -21.83 10.47 1.31
N ASN A 107 -20.56 10.70 1.67
CA ASN A 107 -19.50 11.07 0.72
C ASN A 107 -18.56 9.89 0.37
N SER A 108 -18.85 8.67 0.80
CA SER A 108 -18.11 7.49 0.36
C SER A 108 -18.74 6.97 -0.94
N PRO A 109 -18.02 6.88 -2.05
CA PRO A 109 -18.61 6.34 -3.29
C PRO A 109 -18.96 4.87 -3.09
N ILE A 110 -20.16 4.47 -3.53
CA ILE A 110 -20.59 3.07 -3.63
C ILE A 110 -19.62 2.34 -4.58
N PHE A 111 -19.25 1.11 -4.25
CA PHE A 111 -18.54 0.26 -5.20
C PHE A 111 -19.42 0.02 -6.41
N ASP A 112 -18.89 0.30 -7.60
CA ASP A 112 -19.52 -0.13 -8.84
C ASP A 112 -19.55 -1.68 -8.88
N LYS A 113 -20.46 -2.28 -9.67
CA LYS A 113 -20.53 -3.73 -9.87
C LYS A 113 -19.22 -4.32 -10.43
N ALA A 114 -18.39 -3.50 -11.05
CA ALA A 114 -17.09 -3.87 -11.59
C ALA A 114 -15.92 -3.59 -10.62
N ASP A 115 -16.17 -2.94 -9.48
CA ASP A 115 -15.12 -2.56 -8.55
C ASP A 115 -14.66 -3.78 -7.72
N PRO A 116 -13.34 -3.93 -7.47
CA PRO A 116 -12.87 -4.95 -6.56
C PRO A 116 -13.30 -4.60 -5.14
N TYR A 117 -14.00 -5.53 -4.49
CA TYR A 117 -14.46 -5.42 -3.09
C TYR A 117 -13.34 -5.56 -2.05
N SER A 118 -12.14 -5.95 -2.50
CA SER A 118 -10.91 -6.04 -1.70
C SER A 118 -9.81 -5.23 -2.35
N LEU A 119 -8.73 -4.98 -1.61
CA LEU A 119 -7.56 -4.32 -2.18
C LEU A 119 -6.95 -5.15 -3.31
N ARG A 120 -6.97 -4.61 -4.53
CA ARG A 120 -6.25 -5.17 -5.67
C ARG A 120 -4.81 -4.67 -5.67
N LEU A 121 -3.86 -5.58 -5.69
CA LEU A 121 -2.44 -5.27 -5.84
C LEU A 121 -2.05 -5.37 -7.33
N SER A 122 -1.80 -4.21 -7.94
CA SER A 122 -1.28 -4.09 -9.31
C SER A 122 0.24 -3.88 -9.28
N ASN A 123 0.89 -3.86 -10.45
CA ASN A 123 2.36 -3.77 -10.54
C ASN A 123 2.96 -2.51 -9.89
N THR A 124 2.26 -1.37 -9.97
CA THR A 124 2.79 -0.07 -9.51
C THR A 124 1.88 0.63 -8.49
N SER A 125 0.71 0.05 -8.22
CA SER A 125 -0.32 0.65 -7.39
C SER A 125 -1.17 -0.41 -6.70
N MET A 126 -1.87 0.04 -5.67
CA MET A 126 -2.98 -0.67 -5.06
C MET A 126 -4.28 0.09 -5.34
N VAL A 127 -5.34 -0.67 -5.59
CA VAL A 127 -6.63 -0.17 -6.06
C VAL A 127 -7.76 -0.79 -5.25
N ILE A 128 -8.70 0.04 -4.81
CA ILE A 128 -9.97 -0.42 -4.23
C ILE A 128 -11.07 0.53 -4.68
N GLY A 129 -12.04 -0.01 -5.42
CA GLY A 129 -12.96 0.81 -6.22
C GLY A 129 -12.24 1.83 -7.10
N SER A 130 -12.70 3.08 -7.08
CA SER A 130 -12.06 4.20 -7.81
C SER A 130 -10.82 4.79 -7.13
N HIS A 131 -10.42 4.28 -5.96
CA HIS A 131 -9.29 4.81 -5.21
C HIS A 131 -8.00 4.09 -5.59
N VAL A 132 -7.00 4.88 -5.96
CA VAL A 132 -5.67 4.39 -6.35
C VAL A 132 -4.61 5.03 -5.48
N LEU A 133 -3.69 4.24 -4.96
CA LEU A 133 -2.45 4.71 -4.31
C LEU A 133 -1.26 4.00 -4.96
N THR A 134 -0.25 4.75 -5.37
CA THR A 134 0.96 4.11 -5.92
C THR A 134 1.87 3.62 -4.79
N TYR A 135 2.64 2.55 -5.01
CA TYR A 135 3.65 2.13 -4.03
C TYR A 135 4.68 3.23 -3.79
N LYS A 136 5.02 4.01 -4.81
CA LYS A 136 5.91 5.18 -4.69
C LYS A 136 5.36 6.22 -3.72
N GLU A 137 4.06 6.50 -3.75
CA GLU A 137 3.42 7.43 -2.80
C GLU A 137 3.39 6.88 -1.39
N LEU A 138 3.07 5.59 -1.22
CA LEU A 138 3.07 4.94 0.08
C LEU A 138 4.47 4.91 0.71
N VAL A 139 5.48 4.48 -0.05
CA VAL A 139 6.88 4.49 0.39
C VAL A 139 7.33 5.92 0.69
N SER A 140 7.01 6.90 -0.16
CA SER A 140 7.32 8.31 0.11
C SER A 140 6.72 8.80 1.43
N ALA A 141 5.48 8.41 1.76
CA ALA A 141 4.85 8.74 3.03
C ALA A 141 5.59 8.11 4.23
N MET A 142 5.95 6.82 4.14
CA MET A 142 6.71 6.13 5.17
C MET A 142 8.11 6.72 5.37
N THR A 143 8.83 7.02 4.28
CA THR A 143 10.14 7.67 4.32
C THR A 143 10.09 9.02 5.02
N LYS A 144 9.09 9.86 4.70
CA LYS A 144 8.90 11.15 5.38
C LYS A 144 8.61 10.99 6.87
N CYS A 145 7.89 9.93 7.26
CA CYS A 145 7.69 9.61 8.67
C CYS A 145 9.02 9.22 9.35
N CYS A 146 9.84 8.38 8.72
CA CYS A 146 11.17 8.01 9.23
C CYS A 146 12.07 9.25 9.41
N GLN A 147 12.15 10.10 8.39
CA GLN A 147 12.91 11.36 8.45
C GLN A 147 12.42 12.30 9.55
N THR A 148 11.12 12.29 9.85
CA THR A 148 10.56 13.04 10.98
C THR A 148 11.03 12.47 12.32
N ILE A 149 11.09 11.13 12.47
CA ILE A 149 11.62 10.48 13.67
C ILE A 149 13.08 10.85 13.88
N GLU A 150 13.91 10.76 12.83
CA GLU A 150 15.33 11.14 12.86
C GLU A 150 15.50 12.59 13.31
N LYS A 151 14.70 13.49 12.73
CA LYS A 151 14.75 14.91 13.06
C LYS A 151 14.40 15.17 14.52
N ILE A 152 13.43 14.45 15.08
CA ILE A 152 13.04 14.58 16.49
C ILE A 152 14.10 13.97 17.42
N ARG A 153 14.74 12.86 17.03
CA ARG A 153 15.79 12.21 17.83
C ARG A 153 17.11 12.96 17.79
N GLY A 154 17.37 13.74 16.74
CA GLY A 154 18.68 14.36 16.52
C GLY A 154 19.76 13.35 16.12
N ILE A 155 19.37 12.13 15.77
CA ILE A 155 20.27 11.03 15.37
C ILE A 155 19.75 10.52 14.02
N PRO A 156 20.57 10.46 12.95
CA PRO A 156 20.19 9.79 11.73
C PRO A 156 20.04 8.29 12.04
N THR A 157 18.86 7.71 11.80
CA THR A 157 18.63 6.27 11.98
C THR A 157 19.14 5.44 10.79
N GLY A 158 19.98 6.05 9.96
CA GLY A 158 20.31 5.55 8.63
C GLY A 158 19.15 5.87 7.70
N ILE A 159 19.42 6.73 6.71
CA ILE A 159 18.59 6.77 5.50
C ILE A 159 18.52 5.32 5.02
N PRO A 160 17.34 4.80 4.64
CA PRO A 160 17.30 3.53 3.97
C PRO A 160 18.23 3.61 2.75
N GLY A 161 19.36 2.91 2.81
CA GLY A 161 20.47 3.09 1.86
C GLY A 161 20.10 2.69 0.44
N ALA A 162 21.07 2.65 -0.47
CA ALA A 162 20.85 2.12 -1.82
C ALA A 162 20.26 0.70 -1.85
N ASP A 163 20.42 -0.04 -0.74
CA ASP A 163 19.87 -1.38 -0.49
C ASP A 163 18.44 -1.39 0.08
N PHE A 164 17.83 -0.23 0.35
CA PHE A 164 16.39 -0.16 0.50
C PHE A 164 15.77 -0.44 -0.86
N PRO A 165 14.88 -1.43 -1.00
CA PRO A 165 14.69 -2.12 -2.26
C PRO A 165 13.98 -1.24 -3.30
N ASN A 166 14.74 -0.39 -3.98
CA ASN A 166 14.42 0.23 -5.25
C ASN A 166 14.59 -0.82 -6.36
N ALA A 167 13.89 -1.95 -6.24
CA ALA A 167 13.70 -2.83 -7.37
C ALA A 167 12.79 -2.10 -8.36
N LYS A 168 13.38 -1.50 -9.40
CA LYS A 168 12.62 -1.04 -10.56
C LYS A 168 11.93 -2.27 -11.15
N LEU A 169 10.64 -2.46 -10.85
CA LEU A 169 9.79 -3.37 -11.61
C LEU A 169 9.70 -2.83 -13.04
N ARG A 170 10.58 -3.31 -13.92
CA ARG A 170 10.43 -3.17 -15.37
C ARG A 170 9.32 -4.13 -15.78
N THR A 171 8.17 -3.58 -16.16
CA THR A 171 7.09 -4.34 -16.78
C THR A 171 6.88 -3.80 -18.19
N THR A 172 7.73 -4.23 -19.13
CA THR A 172 7.46 -4.06 -20.56
C THR A 172 6.52 -5.18 -20.98
N VAL A 173 5.35 -4.80 -21.51
CA VAL A 173 4.37 -5.72 -22.07
C VAL A 173 4.75 -5.99 -23.52
N ASP A 174 5.20 -7.21 -23.84
CA ASP A 174 5.28 -7.64 -25.23
C ASP A 174 3.88 -7.94 -25.77
N LYS A 175 3.61 -7.43 -26.97
CA LYS A 175 2.37 -7.67 -27.70
C LYS A 175 2.47 -9.00 -28.43
N THR A 176 1.74 -10.02 -27.98
CA THR A 176 1.46 -11.22 -28.81
C THR A 176 0.01 -11.69 -28.72
N ASN A 177 -0.49 -12.11 -29.88
CA ASN A 177 -1.88 -12.30 -30.32
C ASN A 177 -2.72 -13.36 -29.56
N PRO A 178 -4.06 -13.28 -29.65
CA PRO A 178 -4.98 -14.18 -28.95
C PRO A 178 -5.21 -15.46 -29.75
N GLY A 179 -5.05 -16.62 -29.11
CA GLY A 179 -5.33 -17.92 -29.72
C GLY A 179 -5.83 -18.94 -28.69
N LEU A 180 -7.06 -19.40 -28.95
CA LEU A 180 -7.74 -20.61 -28.45
C LEU A 180 -8.20 -20.66 -26.98
N GLY A 181 -9.47 -21.03 -26.83
CA GLY A 181 -10.22 -21.03 -25.58
C GLY A 181 -10.35 -22.40 -24.93
N GLN A 182 -10.61 -22.39 -23.63
CA GLN A 182 -11.75 -23.04 -22.95
C GLN A 182 -11.66 -22.75 -21.44
N PHE A 183 -12.83 -22.68 -20.81
CA PHE A 183 -13.13 -22.37 -19.39
C PHE A 183 -12.69 -20.99 -18.85
N ARG A 184 -13.71 -20.18 -18.50
CA ARG A 184 -13.58 -18.78 -18.07
C ARG A 184 -13.30 -18.67 -16.58
N SER A 185 -12.02 -18.78 -16.21
CA SER A 185 -11.45 -18.02 -15.08
C SER A 185 -11.70 -16.53 -15.34
N SER A 186 -12.24 -15.77 -14.36
CA SER A 186 -12.54 -14.35 -14.54
C SER A 186 -11.34 -13.62 -15.14
N ASP A 187 -11.58 -12.61 -15.99
CA ASP A 187 -10.52 -11.91 -16.72
C ASP A 187 -9.40 -11.39 -15.80
N TYR A 188 -9.73 -11.15 -14.53
CA TYR A 188 -8.81 -10.85 -13.43
C TYR A 188 -7.73 -11.91 -13.17
N LEU A 189 -8.10 -13.20 -13.12
CA LEU A 189 -7.16 -14.30 -12.90
C LEU A 189 -6.26 -14.55 -14.11
N ARG A 190 -6.77 -14.28 -15.32
CA ARG A 190 -5.95 -14.32 -16.55
C ARG A 190 -4.98 -13.15 -16.64
N GLU A 191 -5.35 -11.99 -16.13
CA GLU A 191 -4.46 -10.83 -16.02
C GLU A 191 -3.28 -11.12 -15.07
N LEU A 192 -3.53 -11.80 -13.95
CA LEU A 192 -2.49 -12.19 -12.98
C LEU A 192 -1.53 -13.26 -13.54
N ALA A 193 -2.02 -14.16 -14.39
CA ALA A 193 -1.20 -15.19 -15.04
C ALA A 193 -0.29 -14.66 -16.16
N ARG A 194 -0.47 -13.41 -16.60
CA ARG A 194 0.28 -12.76 -17.69
C ARG A 194 1.49 -11.95 -17.24
N LEU A 195 1.80 -11.93 -15.94
CA LEU A 195 3.00 -11.28 -15.42
C LEU A 195 4.24 -12.12 -15.75
N VAL A 196 4.82 -11.87 -16.92
CA VAL A 196 6.11 -12.46 -17.34
C VAL A 196 7.26 -11.66 -16.73
N VAL A 197 8.15 -12.35 -16.01
CA VAL A 197 9.44 -11.81 -15.57
C VAL A 197 10.40 -11.88 -16.76
N THR A 198 10.83 -10.74 -17.29
CA THR A 198 11.97 -10.68 -18.22
C THR A 198 13.24 -10.31 -17.45
N HIS A 199 14.26 -11.14 -17.59
CA HIS A 199 15.60 -10.86 -17.06
C HIS A 199 16.36 -9.97 -18.05
N SER A 200 16.75 -8.78 -17.60
CA SER A 200 17.82 -7.97 -18.21
C SER A 200 18.58 -7.24 -17.13
#